data_AF-A0A268NZ24-F1
#
_entry.id   AF-A0A268NZ24-F1
#
_cell.length_a   1.000
_cell.length_b   1.000
_cell.length_c   1.000
_cell.angle_alpha   90.00
_cell.angle_beta   90.00
_cell.angle_gamma   90.00
#
_symmetry.space_group_name_H-M   'P 1'
#
loop_
_entity.id
_entity.type
_entity.pdbx_description
1 polymer ?
#
loop_
_entity_poly.entity_id
_entity_poly.type
_entity_poly.pdbx_seq_one_letter_code
_entity_poly.pdbx_strand_id
1 'polypeptide(L)'
;MAILRHSFNAVAGILVFLASLYLSSHNENVEGTRQFAPAYLLLFVVWVCGFSLQFRPSTRLTGIAITLVPLFFLLFSFFFHIERGGLF
;
A
#
# COMPACT_ATOMS: atom_id res chain seq x y z
N MET A 1 -13.83 -17.84 -12.71
CA MET A 1 -13.25 -17.41 -11.41
C MET A 1 -11.91 -16.67 -11.51
N ALA A 2 -11.06 -16.89 -12.52
CA ALA A 2 -9.76 -16.19 -12.63
C ALA A 2 -9.88 -14.66 -12.82
N ILE A 3 -10.79 -14.22 -13.69
CA ILE A 3 -11.01 -12.78 -13.99
C ILE A 3 -11.43 -12.00 -12.73
N LEU A 4 -12.36 -12.54 -11.94
CA LEU A 4 -12.86 -11.91 -10.71
C LEU A 4 -11.73 -11.64 -9.69
N ARG A 5 -10.77 -12.58 -9.58
CA ARG A 5 -9.59 -12.44 -8.70
C ARG A 5 -8.63 -11.35 -9.17
N HIS A 6 -8.42 -11.23 -10.48
CA HIS A 6 -7.55 -10.19 -11.04
C HIS A 6 -8.19 -8.80 -10.93
N SER A 7 -9.51 -8.69 -11.12
CA SER A 7 -10.25 -7.44 -10.92
C SER A 7 -10.21 -6.98 -9.46
N PHE A 8 -10.37 -7.89 -8.50
CA PHE A 8 -10.29 -7.54 -7.08
C PHE A 8 -8.90 -7.02 -6.69
N ASN A 9 -7.83 -7.64 -7.21
CA ASN A 9 -6.49 -7.13 -6.98
C ASN A 9 -6.27 -5.77 -7.65
N ALA A 10 -6.75 -5.56 -8.88
CA ALA A 10 -6.64 -4.25 -9.52
C ALA A 10 -7.31 -3.14 -8.69
N VAL A 11 -8.51 -3.40 -8.15
CA VAL A 11 -9.19 -2.47 -7.24
C VAL A 11 -8.38 -2.23 -5.96
N ALA A 12 -7.83 -3.28 -5.35
CA ALA A 12 -6.95 -3.16 -4.19
C ALA A 12 -5.71 -2.29 -4.48
N GLY A 13 -5.13 -2.42 -5.68
CA GLY A 13 -4.00 -1.59 -6.11
C GLY A 13 -4.33 -0.11 -6.24
N ILE A 14 -5.52 0.21 -6.77
CA ILE A 14 -6.01 1.59 -6.82
C ILE A 14 -6.16 2.16 -5.41
N LEU A 15 -6.71 1.36 -4.47
CA LEU A 15 -6.82 1.79 -3.07
C LEU A 15 -5.45 2.02 -2.42
N VAL A 16 -4.49 1.11 -2.63
CA VAL A 16 -3.11 1.29 -2.14
C VAL A 16 -2.48 2.54 -2.73
N PHE A 17 -2.69 2.82 -4.02
CA PHE A 17 -2.18 4.02 -4.67
C PHE A 17 -2.76 5.30 -4.06
N LEU A 18 -4.10 5.36 -3.91
CA LEU A 18 -4.78 6.51 -3.31
C LEU A 18 -4.33 6.73 -1.86
N ALA A 19 -4.18 5.65 -1.09
CA ALA A 19 -3.68 5.70 0.28
C ALA A 19 -2.22 6.20 0.34
N SER A 20 -1.36 5.70 -0.54
CA SER A 20 0.03 6.16 -0.67
C SER A 20 0.11 7.64 -1.02
N LEU A 21 -0.73 8.13 -1.94
CA LEU A 21 -0.80 9.55 -2.30
C LEU A 21 -1.28 10.40 -1.11
N TYR A 22 -2.31 9.95 -0.41
CA TYR A 22 -2.82 10.63 0.77
C TYR A 22 -1.73 10.76 1.84
N LEU A 23 -1.08 9.65 2.22
CA LEU A 23 0.00 9.68 3.20
C LEU A 23 1.19 10.51 2.75
N SER A 24 1.53 10.46 1.46
CA SER A 24 2.62 11.28 0.91
C SER A 24 2.32 12.77 1.00
N SER A 25 1.05 13.18 0.85
CA SER A 25 0.62 14.58 0.88
C SER A 25 0.26 15.10 2.28
N HIS A 26 -0.19 14.24 3.19
CA HIS A 26 -0.64 14.58 4.55
C HIS A 26 0.37 14.19 5.63
N ASN A 27 1.62 13.94 5.25
CA ASN A 27 2.68 13.72 6.21
C ASN A 27 3.06 15.06 6.86
N GLU A 28 2.86 15.16 8.17
CA GLU A 28 3.25 16.31 8.99
C GLU A 28 4.56 15.97 9.69
N ASN A 29 5.47 16.93 9.76
CA ASN A 29 6.68 16.79 10.57
C ASN A 29 6.38 17.16 12.03
N VAL A 30 7.35 16.95 12.93
CA VAL A 30 7.24 17.25 14.37
C VAL A 30 6.88 18.72 14.66
N GLU A 31 7.08 19.61 13.69
CA GLU A 31 6.77 21.04 13.76
C GLU A 31 5.39 21.38 13.16
N GLY A 32 4.58 20.38 12.78
CA GLY A 32 3.26 20.54 12.17
C GLY A 32 3.26 21.06 10.73
N THR A 33 4.44 21.10 10.09
CA THR A 33 4.57 21.50 8.69
C THR A 33 4.35 20.31 7.78
N ARG A 34 3.43 20.45 6.82
CA ARG A 34 3.18 19.43 5.80
C ARG A 34 4.40 19.29 4.91
N GLN A 35 4.96 18.09 4.85
CA GLN A 35 6.08 17.76 4.00
C GLN A 35 5.72 16.59 3.09
N PHE A 36 5.95 16.77 1.79
CA PHE A 36 5.76 15.68 0.85
C PHE A 36 6.73 14.52 1.15
N ALA A 37 6.20 13.34 1.42
CA ALA A 37 6.98 12.15 1.76
C ALA A 37 6.93 11.12 0.62
N PRO A 38 7.85 11.17 -0.36
CA PRO A 38 7.83 10.27 -1.52
C PRO A 38 8.03 8.80 -1.15
N ALA A 39 8.55 8.52 0.05
CA ALA A 39 8.73 7.15 0.55
C ALA A 39 7.42 6.35 0.55
N TYR A 40 6.27 6.97 0.79
CA TYR A 40 4.96 6.28 0.75
C TYR A 40 4.56 5.83 -0.66
N LEU A 41 5.11 6.43 -1.72
CA LEU A 41 4.91 5.98 -3.10
C LEU A 41 5.62 4.66 -3.39
N LEU A 42 6.67 4.30 -2.62
CA LEU A 42 7.34 3.02 -2.75
C LEU A 42 6.41 1.85 -2.42
N LEU A 43 5.42 2.06 -1.55
CA LEU A 43 4.39 1.04 -1.25
C LEU A 43 3.59 0.68 -2.51
N PHE A 44 3.29 1.67 -3.36
CA PHE A 44 2.65 1.42 -4.64
C PHE A 44 3.57 0.67 -5.61
N VAL A 45 4.86 1.00 -5.66
CA VAL A 45 5.84 0.28 -6.48
C VAL A 45 5.94 -1.19 -6.07
N VAL A 46 6.05 -1.45 -4.76
CA VAL A 46 6.04 -2.82 -4.21
C VAL A 46 4.76 -3.55 -4.57
N TRP A 47 3.62 -2.87 -4.50
CA TRP A 47 2.34 -3.44 -4.91
C TRP A 47 2.32 -3.84 -6.39
N VAL A 48 2.76 -2.95 -7.29
CA VAL A 48 2.83 -3.21 -8.74
C VAL A 48 3.79 -4.36 -9.06
N CYS A 49 4.95 -4.42 -8.39
CA CYS A 49 5.89 -5.53 -8.52
C CYS A 49 5.25 -6.87 -8.10
N GLY A 50 4.59 -6.90 -6.94
CA GLY A 50 3.89 -8.09 -6.46
C GLY A 50 2.78 -8.52 -7.42
N PHE A 51 1.96 -7.58 -7.89
CA PHE A 51 0.87 -7.84 -8.82
C PHE A 51 1.39 -8.40 -10.14
N SER A 52 2.47 -7.82 -10.67
CA SER A 52 3.11 -8.28 -11.91
C SER A 52 3.65 -9.71 -11.80
N LEU A 53 4.17 -10.09 -10.63
CA LEU A 53 4.65 -11.45 -10.36
C LEU A 53 3.53 -12.49 -10.28
N GLN A 54 2.26 -12.09 -10.10
CA GLN A 54 1.13 -13.01 -10.04
C GLN A 54 0.69 -13.56 -11.40
N PHE A 55 1.11 -12.94 -12.51
CA PHE A 55 0.81 -13.41 -13.86
C PHE A 55 1.58 -14.67 -14.24
N ARG A 56 2.69 -14.97 -13.55
CA ARG A 56 3.46 -16.20 -13.77
C ARG A 56 3.08 -17.26 -12.73
N PRO A 57 2.76 -18.50 -13.14
CA PRO A 57 2.30 -19.54 -12.23
C PRO A 57 3.37 -19.94 -11.19
N SER A 58 4.66 -19.92 -11.55
CA SER A 58 5.75 -20.30 -10.65
C SER A 58 6.00 -19.26 -9.54
N THR A 59 5.80 -17.97 -9.82
CA THR A 59 6.01 -16.88 -8.86
C THR A 59 4.71 -16.38 -8.25
N ARG A 60 3.59 -17.05 -8.52
CA ARG A 60 2.26 -16.57 -8.12
C ARG A 60 2.11 -16.40 -6.62
N LEU A 61 2.59 -17.36 -5.84
CA LEU A 61 2.51 -17.31 -4.39
C LEU A 61 3.36 -16.16 -3.83
N THR A 62 4.57 -15.99 -4.37
CA THR A 62 5.49 -14.89 -4.04
C THR A 62 4.88 -13.54 -4.38
N GLY A 63 4.25 -13.41 -5.56
CA GLY A 63 3.56 -12.19 -5.96
C GLY A 63 2.40 -11.84 -5.04
N ILE A 64 1.65 -12.83 -4.55
CA ILE A 64 0.59 -12.62 -3.54
C ILE A 64 1.22 -12.13 -2.23
N ALA A 65 2.26 -12.79 -1.73
CA ALA A 65 2.95 -12.39 -0.50
C ALA A 65 3.46 -10.94 -0.58
N ILE A 66 4.07 -10.55 -1.70
CA ILE A 66 4.57 -9.18 -1.92
C ILE A 66 3.42 -8.17 -1.98
N THR A 67 2.31 -8.47 -2.68
CA THR A 67 1.16 -7.54 -2.71
C THR A 67 0.51 -7.31 -1.34
N LEU A 68 0.64 -8.26 -0.42
CA LEU A 68 0.10 -8.12 0.92
C LEU A 68 0.94 -7.20 1.82
N VAL A 69 2.23 -7.03 1.52
CA VAL A 69 3.14 -6.16 2.31
C VAL A 69 2.62 -4.72 2.44
N PRO A 70 2.35 -3.98 1.34
CA PRO A 70 1.84 -2.62 1.46
C PRO A 70 0.45 -2.55 2.10
N LEU A 71 -0.38 -3.58 1.92
CA LEU A 71 -1.70 -3.66 2.54
C LEU A 71 -1.60 -3.79 4.06
N PHE A 72 -0.76 -4.71 4.56
CA PHE A 72 -0.52 -4.87 6.00
C PHE A 72 0.16 -3.66 6.61
N PHE A 73 1.10 -3.03 5.88
CA PHE A 73 1.74 -1.81 6.36
C PHE A 73 0.72 -0.69 6.58
N LEU A 74 -0.17 -0.45 5.60
CA LEU A 74 -1.24 0.54 5.72
C LEU A 74 -2.21 0.21 6.85
N LEU A 75 -2.61 -1.06 6.98
CA LEU A 75 -3.56 -1.51 7.99
C LEU A 75 -2.97 -1.39 9.41
N PHE A 76 -1.70 -1.75 9.57
CA PHE A 76 -0.96 -1.58 10.81
C PHE A 76 -0.78 -0.11 11.17
N SER A 77 -0.39 0.72 10.19
CA SER A 77 -0.25 2.17 10.37
C SER A 77 -1.56 2.82 10.80
N PHE A 78 -2.67 2.47 10.14
CA PHE A 78 -3.99 2.97 10.48
C PHE A 78 -4.45 2.51 11.87
N PHE A 79 -4.25 1.25 12.21
CA PHE A 79 -4.63 0.70 13.52
C PHE A 79 -3.83 1.36 14.65
N PHE A 80 -2.51 1.48 14.50
CA PHE A 80 -1.66 2.19 15.47
C PHE A 80 -2.00 3.68 15.57
N HIS A 81 -2.39 4.32 14.46
CA HIS A 81 -2.80 5.71 14.46
C HIS A 81 -4.09 5.92 15.26
N ILE A 82 -5.07 5.02 15.11
CA ILE A 82 -6.32 5.04 15.89
C ILE A 82 -6.06 4.79 17.38
N GLU A 83 -5.26 3.77 17.72
CA GLU A 83 -5.01 3.42 19.13
C GLU A 83 -4.16 4.45 19.87
N ARG A 84 -3.31 5.21 19.17
CA ARG A 84 -2.41 6.20 19.79
C ARG A 84 -2.83 7.66 19.63
N GLY A 85 -3.98 7.94 19.01
CA GLY A 85 -4.50 9.31 18.91
C GLY A 85 -3.61 10.27 18.12
N GLY A 86 -2.91 9.79 17.08
CA GLY A 86 -2.13 10.61 16.15
C GLY A 86 -0.90 11.30 16.74
N LEU A 87 0.27 10.68 16.59
CA LEU A 87 1.56 11.34 16.72
C LEU A 87 2.41 11.03 15.48
N PHE A 88 2.31 11.92 14.50
CA PHE A 88 3.43 12.34 13.65
C PHE A 88 3.65 13.83 13.92
#